data_AF-A0AAW9FK91-F1
#
_entry.id   AF-A0AAW9FK91-F1
#
_cell.length_a   1.000
_cell.length_b   1.000
_cell.length_c   1.000
_cell.angle_alpha   90.00
_cell.angle_beta   90.00
_cell.angle_gamma   90.00
#
_symmetry.space_group_name_H-M   'P 1'
#
loop_
_entity.id
_entity.type
_entity.pdbx_description
1 polymer ?
#
loop_
_entity_poly.entity_id
_entity_poly.type
_entity_poly.pdbx_seq_one_letter_code
_entity_poly.pdbx_strand_id
1 'polypeptide(L)' 'MRPEVRPAATEFADYIVQCHDGNAMAAIAVMQEEIEQLQHQLSLAVTAMARGYTRGWVPSQEREAV' A
#
# COMPACT_ATOMS: atom_id res chain seq x y z
N MET A 1 -22.84 -9.99 -2.57
CA MET A 1 -21.53 -9.44 -2.97
C MET A 1 -21.09 -10.13 -4.24
N ARG A 2 -20.77 -9.38 -5.29
CA ARG A 2 -20.14 -9.93 -6.50
C ARG A 2 -18.69 -10.26 -6.13
N PRO A 3 -18.20 -11.49 -6.35
CA PRO A 3 -16.78 -11.76 -6.18
C PRO A 3 -16.03 -10.90 -7.20
N GLU A 4 -15.26 -9.92 -6.73
CA GLU A 4 -14.32 -9.22 -7.59
C GLU A 4 -13.21 -10.22 -7.89
N VAL A 5 -13.16 -10.68 -9.14
CA VAL A 5 -12.02 -11.42 -9.64
C VAL A 5 -10.84 -10.48 -9.53
N ARG A 6 -9.96 -10.70 -8.53
CA ARG A 6 -8.68 -10.01 -8.48
C ARG A 6 -7.87 -10.49 -9.68
N PRO A 7 -7.45 -9.58 -10.57
CA PRO A 7 -6.48 -9.92 -11.61
C PRO A 7 -5.27 -10.62 -11.00
N ALA A 8 -4.61 -11.47 -11.79
CA ALA A 8 -3.38 -12.10 -11.35
C ALA A 8 -2.33 -11.03 -11.02
N ALA A 9 -1.44 -11.28 -10.05
CA ALA A 9 -0.43 -10.30 -9.65
C ALA A 9 0.46 -9.84 -10.83
N THR A 10 0.70 -10.72 -11.79
CA THR A 10 1.43 -10.41 -13.03
C THR A 10 0.67 -9.43 -13.93
N GLU A 11 -0.65 -9.58 -14.07
CA GLU A 11 -1.48 -8.68 -14.88
C GLU A 11 -1.48 -7.25 -14.32
N PHE A 12 -1.41 -7.11 -12.98
CA PHE A 12 -1.26 -5.81 -12.34
C PHE A 12 0.12 -5.20 -12.55
N ALA A 13 1.19 -6.00 -12.44
CA ALA A 13 2.55 -5.51 -12.67
C ALA A 13 2.71 -5.01 -14.11
N ASP A 14 2.21 -5.77 -15.09
CA ASP A 14 2.23 -5.38 -16.50
C ASP A 14 1.45 -4.08 -16.73
N TYR A 15 0.26 -3.95 -16.12
CA TYR A 15 -0.55 -2.73 -16.21
C TYR A 15 0.19 -1.50 -15.64
N ILE A 16 0.80 -1.64 -14.46
CA ILE A 16 1.55 -0.55 -13.83
C ILE A 16 2.72 -0.13 -14.73
N VAL A 17 3.52 -1.07 -15.21
CA VAL A 17 4.63 -0.77 -16.13
C VAL A 17 4.14 -0.10 -17.41
N GLN A 18 3.00 -0.52 -17.96
CA GLN A 18 2.38 0.10 -19.13
C GLN A 18 1.95 1.56 -18.88
N CYS A 19 1.47 1.90 -17.69
CA CYS A 19 1.13 3.28 -17.31
C CYS A 19 2.35 4.22 -17.26
N HIS A 20 3.56 3.66 -17.20
CA HIS A 20 4.83 4.37 -17.23
C HIS A 20 5.58 4.18 -18.55
N ASP A 21 4.86 4.05 -19.67
CA ASP A 21 5.42 3.89 -21.02
C ASP A 21 6.39 2.69 -21.15
N GLY A 22 6.15 1.62 -20.38
CA GLY A 22 7.03 0.45 -20.35
C GLY A 22 8.28 0.64 -19.49
N ASN A 23 8.46 1.78 -18.83
CA ASN A 23 9.60 2.05 -17.97
C ASN A 23 9.37 1.50 -16.55
N ALA A 24 9.78 0.25 -16.35
CA ALA A 24 9.66 -0.42 -15.05
C ALA A 24 10.40 0.30 -13.91
N MET A 25 11.51 0.98 -14.19
CA MET A 25 12.26 1.72 -13.15
C MET A 25 11.51 2.97 -12.70
N ALA A 26 10.89 3.69 -13.63
CA ALA A 26 10.03 4.84 -13.30
C ALA A 26 8.80 4.39 -12.51
N ALA A 27 8.19 3.28 -12.90
CA ALA A 27 7.06 2.69 -12.18
C ALA A 27 7.41 2.33 -10.72
N ILE A 28 8.56 1.66 -10.52
CA ILE A 28 9.03 1.29 -9.18
C ILE A 28 9.34 2.53 -8.34
N ALA A 29 9.97 3.56 -8.91
CA ALA A 29 10.27 4.79 -8.19
C ALA A 29 8.99 5.49 -7.70
N VAL A 30 7.97 5.58 -8.54
CA VAL A 30 6.66 6.16 -8.16
C VAL A 30 5.99 5.31 -7.07
N MET A 31 5.98 3.99 -7.21
CA MET A 31 5.40 3.11 -6.17
C MET A 31 6.13 3.23 -4.82
N GLN A 32 7.45 3.43 -4.84
CA GLN A 32 8.23 3.67 -3.61
C GLN A 32 7.79 4.98 -2.94
N GLU A 33 7.67 6.06 -3.71
CA GLU A 33 7.18 7.35 -3.20
C GLU A 33 5.76 7.26 -2.62
N GLU A 34 4.86 6.53 -3.30
CA GLU A 34 3.50 6.30 -2.80
C GLU A 34 3.49 5.51 -1.48
N ILE A 35 4.33 4.47 -1.36
CA ILE A 35 4.47 3.69 -0.12
C ILE A 35 4.97 4.59 1.02
N GLU A 36 5.98 5.41 0.78
CA GLU A 36 6.51 6.35 1.78
C GLU A 36 5.44 7.34 2.23
N GLN A 37 4.66 7.88 1.29
CA GLN A 37 3.55 8.78 1.59
C GLN A 37 2.47 8.10 2.43
N LEU A 38 2.06 6.88 2.07
CA LEU A 38 1.06 6.11 2.81
C LEU A 38 1.55 5.75 4.22
N GLN A 39 2.83 5.39 4.37
CA GLN A 39 3.44 5.12 5.67
C GLN A 39 3.49 6.38 6.55
N HIS A 40 3.78 7.55 5.96
CA HIS A 40 3.76 8.82 6.65
C HIS A 40 2.34 9.16 7.15
N GLN A 41 1.34 9.04 6.26
CA GLN A 41 -0.07 9.26 6.62
C GLN A 41 -0.53 8.31 7.74
N LEU A 42 -0.13 7.04 7.67
CA LEU A 42 -0.43 6.06 8.71
C LEU A 42 0.21 6.45 10.05
N SER A 43 1.47 6.88 10.05
CA SER A 43 2.18 7.34 11.26
C SER A 43 1.48 8.52 11.93
N LEU A 44 1.05 9.51 11.13
CA LEU A 44 0.29 10.66 11.63
C LEU A 44 -1.05 10.21 12.23
N ALA A 45 -1.77 9.33 11.54
CA ALA A 45 -3.05 8.81 11.98
C ALA A 45 -2.92 8.04 13.30
N VAL A 46 -1.95 7.13 13.41
CA VAL A 46 -1.65 6.38 14.64
C VAL A 46 -1.31 7.30 15.79
N THR A 47 -0.51 8.35 15.54
CA THR A 47 -0.13 9.33 16.57
C THR A 47 -1.32 10.17 17.06
N ALA A 48 -2.24 10.52 16.16
CA ALA A 48 -3.41 11.33 16.50
C ALA A 48 -4.55 10.53 17.17
N MET A 49 -4.60 9.21 16.96
CA MET A 49 -5.66 8.35 17.50
C MET A 49 -5.53 8.18 19.02
N ALA A 50 -6.65 8.28 19.74
CA ALA A 50 -6.70 7.91 21.15
C ALA A 50 -6.52 6.40 21.34
N ARG A 51 -5.91 5.98 22.46
CA ARG A 51 -5.62 4.57 22.80
C ARG A 51 -6.84 3.63 22.70
N GLY A 52 -8.06 4.15 22.88
CA GLY A 52 -9.31 3.37 22.81
C GLY A 52 -10.00 3.36 21.43
N TYR A 53 -9.52 4.14 20.45
CA TYR A 53 -10.21 4.37 19.17
C TYR A 53 -10.49 3.08 18.38
N THR A 54 -9.56 2.14 18.46
CA THR A 54 -9.56 0.84 17.76
C THR A 54 -9.71 -0.34 18.72
N ARG A 55 -10.19 -0.12 19.96
CA ARG A 55 -10.31 -1.15 21.01
C ARG A 55 -9.01 -1.92 21.26
N GLY A 56 -7.88 -1.22 21.22
CA GLY A 56 -6.56 -1.78 21.53
C GLY A 56 -5.76 -2.31 20.35
N TRP A 57 -6.34 -2.39 19.14
CA TRP A 57 -5.59 -2.73 17.93
C TRP A 57 -4.81 -1.52 17.40
N VAL A 58 -3.52 -1.65 17.08
CA VAL A 58 -2.74 -0.53 16.52
C VAL A 58 -2.10 -1.01 15.21
N PRO A 59 -2.27 -0.28 14.09
CA PRO A 59 -1.58 -0.61 12.85
C PRO A 59 -0.06 -0.58 13.04
N SER A 60 0.64 -1.60 12.55
CA SER A 60 2.11 -1.66 12.51
C SER A 60 2.62 -1.46 11.08
N GLN A 61 3.81 -0.86 10.94
CA GLN A 61 4.49 -0.77 9.66
C GLN A 61 5.17 -2.10 9.27
N GLU A 62 5.58 -2.88 10.28
CA GLU A 62 6.18 -4.19 10.10
C GLU A 62 5.11 -5.20 9.66
N ARG A 63 5.43 -5.99 8.63
CA ARG A 63 4.68 -7.21 8.36
C ARG A 63 5.00 -8.21 9.46
N GLU A 64 3.96 -8.80 10.06
CA GLU A 64 4.13 -10.00 10.87
C GLU A 64 4.71 -11.09 9.97
N ALA A 65 5.93 -11.56 10.27
CA ALA A 65 6.50 -12.71 9.59
C ALA A 65 5.68 -13.94 9.99
N VAL A 66 5.01 -14.55 9.01
CA VAL A 66 4.24 -15.80 9.15
C VAL A 66 5.09 -16.98 8.69
#